data_AF-M7ZFC1-F1
#
_entry.id   AF-M7ZFC1-F1
#
_cell.length_a   1.000
_cell.length_b   1.000
_cell.length_c   1.000
_cell.angle_alpha   90.00
_cell.angle_beta   90.00
_cell.angle_gamma   90.00
#
_symmetry.space_group_name_H-M   'P 1'
#
loop_
_entity.id
_entity.type
_entity.pdbx_description
1 polymer ?
#
loop_
_entity_poly.entity_id
_entity_poly.type
_entity_poly.pdbx_seq_one_letter_code
_entity_poly.pdbx_strand_id
1 'polypeptide(L)'
;MQPPFRSYNPEMVHEPAIYRLNEAIMHFGESIKAIINEDFGDGIMSAIDFYCTVDKVKGADGKDRVVLTFDGKYLPHTEQKAANMMSKLPCKAP
;
A
#
# COMPACT_ATOMS: atom_id res chain seq x y z
N MET A 1 -11.13 8.24 23.23
CA MET A 1 -10.43 8.17 21.93
C MET A 1 -11.38 7.51 20.94
N GLN A 2 -11.88 8.27 19.97
CA GLN A 2 -12.62 7.67 18.86
C GLN A 2 -11.60 6.91 18.00
N PRO A 3 -11.86 5.64 17.63
CA PRO A 3 -10.98 4.94 16.70
C PRO A 3 -10.81 5.80 15.46
N PRO A 4 -9.59 5.93 14.90
CA PRO A 4 -9.39 6.71 13.68
C PRO A 4 -10.39 6.22 12.62
N PHE A 5 -11.11 7.18 12.03
CA PHE A 5 -12.13 6.91 11.02
C PHE A 5 -11.49 6.10 9.87
N ARG A 6 -11.85 4.82 9.76
CA ARG A 6 -11.53 3.96 8.61
C ARG A 6 -12.55 4.13 7.47
N SER A 7 -13.19 5.30 7.36
CA SER A 7 -14.22 5.51 6.33
C SER A 7 -13.58 6.01 5.05
N TYR A 8 -13.80 5.28 3.96
CA TYR A 8 -13.58 5.74 2.60
C TYR A 8 -14.67 6.76 2.25
N ASN A 9 -14.30 8.01 1.92
CA ASN A 9 -15.23 8.99 1.34
C ASN A 9 -15.19 8.85 -0.19
N PRO A 10 -16.25 8.34 -0.84
CA PRO A 10 -16.25 8.14 -2.29
C PRO A 10 -16.04 9.43 -3.08
N GLU A 11 -16.53 10.56 -2.57
CA GLU A 11 -16.42 11.87 -3.22
C GLU A 11 -14.97 12.35 -3.31
N MET A 12 -14.09 11.84 -2.43
CA MET A 12 -12.68 12.21 -2.42
C MET A 12 -11.95 11.76 -3.70
N VAL A 13 -12.38 10.68 -4.33
CA VAL A 13 -11.78 10.17 -5.58
C VAL A 13 -12.15 11.07 -6.78
N HIS A 14 -13.19 11.90 -6.65
CA HIS A 14 -13.57 12.87 -7.68
C HIS A 14 -12.83 14.20 -7.57
N GLU A 15 -12.08 14.45 -6.48
CA GLU A 15 -11.27 15.65 -6.34
C GLU A 15 -10.13 15.65 -7.39
N PRO A 16 -9.92 16.73 -8.16
CA PRO A 16 -8.97 16.74 -9.26
C PRO A 16 -7.53 16.30 -8.94
N ALA A 17 -6.96 16.71 -7.80
CA ALA A 17 -5.60 16.33 -7.43
C ALA A 17 -5.51 14.84 -7.05
N ILE A 18 -6.51 14.31 -6.34
CA ILE A 18 -6.59 12.89 -5.96
C ILE A 18 -6.88 12.01 -7.17
N TYR A 19 -7.75 12.46 -8.07
CA TYR A 19 -8.06 11.76 -9.32
C TYR A 19 -6.80 11.56 -10.18
N ARG A 20 -5.93 12.59 -10.27
CA ARG A 20 -4.67 12.48 -11.03
C ARG A 20 -3.69 11.49 -10.40
N LEU A 21 -3.62 11.44 -9.08
CA LEU A 21 -2.80 10.44 -8.39
C LEU A 21 -3.35 9.02 -8.66
N ASN A 22 -4.66 8.84 -8.59
CA ASN A 22 -5.31 7.56 -8.89
C ASN A 22 -5.02 7.12 -10.34
N GLU A 23 -5.18 8.04 -11.30
CA GLU A 23 -4.89 7.80 -12.72
C GLU A 23 -3.42 7.38 -12.93
N ALA A 24 -2.47 8.06 -12.28
CA ALA A 24 -1.05 7.69 -12.35
C ALA A 24 -0.80 6.27 -11.80
N ILE A 25 -1.37 5.93 -10.64
CA ILE A 25 -1.24 4.59 -10.05
C ILE A 25 -1.87 3.53 -10.97
N MET A 26 -3.01 3.81 -11.60
CA MET A 26 -3.64 2.88 -12.54
C MET A 26 -2.80 2.66 -13.80
N HIS A 27 -2.18 3.71 -14.36
CA HIS A 27 -1.31 3.57 -15.53
C HIS A 27 -0.06 2.75 -15.24
N PHE A 28 0.58 2.97 -14.10
CA PHE A 28 1.81 2.27 -13.72
C PHE A 28 1.57 1.01 -12.89
N GLY A 29 0.33 0.68 -12.54
CA GLY A 29 0.00 -0.36 -11.57
C GLY A 29 0.52 -1.74 -11.98
N GLU A 30 0.38 -2.11 -13.26
CA GLU A 30 0.92 -3.38 -13.77
C GLU A 30 2.45 -3.42 -13.71
N SER A 31 3.11 -2.31 -14.03
CA SER A 31 4.57 -2.20 -13.99
C SER A 31 5.10 -2.25 -12.56
N ILE A 32 4.47 -1.52 -11.63
CA ILE A 32 4.80 -1.54 -10.21
C ILE A 32 4.63 -2.95 -9.65
N LYS A 33 3.50 -3.61 -9.96
CA LYS A 33 3.25 -4.99 -9.54
C LYS A 33 4.32 -5.95 -10.08
N ALA A 34 4.69 -5.82 -11.35
CA ALA A 34 5.71 -6.67 -11.95
C ALA A 34 7.07 -6.52 -11.25
N ILE A 35 7.51 -5.27 -11.01
CA ILE A 35 8.77 -4.98 -10.30
C ILE A 35 8.74 -5.54 -8.87
N ILE A 36 7.64 -5.34 -8.13
CA ILE A 36 7.51 -5.89 -6.77
C ILE A 36 7.65 -7.42 -6.80
N ASN A 37 7.01 -8.09 -7.76
CA ASN A 37 7.08 -9.54 -7.87
C ASN A 37 8.46 -10.05 -8.32
N GLU A 38 9.18 -9.28 -9.14
CA GLU A 38 10.54 -9.60 -9.59
C GLU A 38 11.55 -9.48 -8.44
N ASP A 39 11.48 -8.38 -7.68
CA ASP A 39 12.46 -8.07 -6.63
C ASP A 39 12.16 -8.75 -5.29
N PHE A 40 10.87 -8.93 -4.93
CA PHE A 40 10.45 -9.42 -3.61
C PHE A 40 9.71 -10.77 -3.66
N GLY A 41 9.10 -11.12 -4.80
CA GLY A 41 8.25 -12.31 -4.95
C GLY A 41 6.76 -12.04 -4.74
N ASP A 42 5.96 -13.10 -4.71
CA ASP A 42 4.49 -13.01 -4.61
C ASP A 42 4.05 -12.41 -3.26
N GLY A 43 3.55 -11.17 -3.29
CA GLY A 43 3.16 -10.43 -2.09
C GLY A 43 2.59 -9.06 -2.41
N ILE A 44 2.40 -8.24 -1.36
CA ILE A 44 1.87 -6.89 -1.48
C ILE A 44 2.68 -5.88 -0.64
N MET A 45 2.68 -4.63 -1.08
CA MET A 45 3.08 -3.50 -0.24
C MET A 45 1.92 -3.14 0.71
N SER A 46 2.17 -3.15 2.02
CA SER A 46 1.15 -2.77 3.02
C SER A 46 0.78 -1.30 2.91
N ALA A 47 -0.52 -1.00 3.04
CA ALA A 47 -1.05 0.36 3.21
C ALA A 47 -1.41 0.67 4.68
N ILE A 48 -1.06 -0.21 5.62
CA ILE A 48 -1.31 -0.02 7.07
C ILE A 48 0.02 0.31 7.77
N ASP A 49 1.02 -0.54 7.59
CA ASP A 49 2.39 -0.28 8.04
C ASP A 49 3.11 0.45 6.89
N PHE A 50 2.81 1.75 6.81
CA PHE A 50 3.05 2.57 5.63
C PHE A 50 3.40 4.01 6.01
N TYR A 51 4.42 4.56 5.35
CA TYR A 51 4.79 5.96 5.40
C TYR A 51 4.54 6.62 4.04
N CYS A 52 4.02 7.85 4.09
CA CYS A 52 3.78 8.68 2.92
C CYS A 52 4.40 10.05 3.16
N THR A 53 5.32 10.47 2.29
CA THR A 53 5.90 11.82 2.32
C THR A 53 5.58 12.57 1.03
N VAL A 54 5.38 13.88 1.16
CA VAL A 54 5.11 14.79 0.05
C VAL A 54 6.13 15.91 0.10
N ASP A 55 6.98 15.97 -0.90
CA ASP A 55 8.08 16.91 -1.00
C ASP A 55 7.95 17.81 -2.22
N LYS A 56 8.48 19.03 -2.10
CA LYS A 56 8.54 20.00 -3.20
C LYS A 56 9.96 20.07 -3.74
N VAL A 57 10.11 19.81 -5.03
CA VAL A 57 11.41 19.89 -5.72
C VAL A 57 11.34 20.85 -6.92
N LYS A 58 12.49 21.38 -7.34
CA LYS A 58 12.61 22.15 -8.57
C LYS A 58 12.97 21.22 -9.73
N GLY A 59 12.14 21.21 -10.77
CA GLY A 59 12.40 20.49 -12.02
C GLY A 59 13.52 21.14 -12.83
N ALA A 60 14.06 20.40 -13.80
CA ALA A 60 15.08 20.90 -14.72
C ALA A 60 14.61 22.10 -15.56
N ASP A 61 13.29 22.25 -15.73
CA ASP A 61 12.61 23.37 -16.38
C ASP A 61 12.38 24.56 -15.44
N GLY A 62 12.88 24.51 -14.21
CA GLY A 62 12.74 25.55 -13.18
C GLY A 62 11.38 25.57 -12.48
N LYS A 63 10.44 24.70 -12.89
CA LYS A 63 9.09 24.64 -12.31
C LYS A 63 9.07 23.80 -11.04
N ASP A 64 8.09 24.09 -10.20
CA ASP A 64 7.84 23.30 -9.00
C ASP A 64 7.27 21.93 -9.38
N ARG A 65 7.81 20.88 -8.78
CA ARG A 65 7.34 19.49 -8.91
C ARG A 65 7.03 18.94 -7.54
N VAL A 66 6.01 18.09 -7.49
CA VAL A 66 5.62 17.35 -6.28
C VAL A 66 6.24 15.96 -6.38
N VAL A 67 6.98 15.56 -5.35
CA VAL A 67 7.51 14.21 -5.17
C VAL A 67 6.67 13.53 -4.11
N LEU A 68 6.18 12.34 -4.45
CA LEU A 68 5.41 11.50 -3.54
C LEU A 68 6.20 10.22 -3.32
N THR A 69 6.50 9.91 -2.06
CA THR A 69 7.21 8.69 -1.69
C THR A 69 6.31 7.81 -0.85
N PHE A 70 6.16 6.57 -1.30
CA PHE A 70 5.39 5.52 -0.68
C PHE A 70 6.34 4.46 -0.15
N ASP A 71 6.38 4.31 1.17
CA ASP A 71 7.22 3.32 1.85
C ASP A 71 6.31 2.41 2.66
N GLY A 72 6.06 1.21 2.12
CA GLY A 72 5.19 0.23 2.74
C GLY A 72 5.93 -1.07 3.02
N LYS A 73 5.62 -1.66 4.18
CA LYS A 73 6.14 -2.98 4.54
C LYS A 73 5.70 -4.04 3.52
N TYR A 74 6.66 -4.82 3.01
CA TYR A 74 6.37 -5.98 2.17
C TYR A 74 5.71 -7.11 2.98
N LEU A 75 4.62 -7.65 2.46
CA LEU A 75 3.88 -8.77 3.04
C LEU A 75 3.81 -9.90 2.01
N PRO A 76 4.54 -11.01 2.22
CA PRO A 76 4.52 -12.15 1.30
C PRO A 76 3.15 -12.84 1.33
N HIS A 77 2.70 -13.33 0.18
CA HIS A 77 1.54 -14.19 0.12
C HIS A 77 1.85 -15.51 0.84
N THR A 78 1.07 -15.82 1.87
CA THR A 78 1.25 -17.03 2.66
C THR A 78 0.02 -17.90 2.53
N GLU A 79 0.18 -19.10 1.98
CA GLU A 79 -0.87 -20.10 1.96
C GLU A 79 -1.12 -20.62 3.38
N GLN A 80 -2.32 -20.38 3.91
CA GLN A 80 -2.70 -20.88 5.23
C GLN A 80 -3.10 -22.36 5.14
N LYS A 81 -2.21 -23.24 5.60
CA LYS A 81 -2.51 -24.68 5.72
C LYS A 81 -3.23 -24.94 7.04
N ALA A 82 -4.36 -25.65 6.98
CA ALA A 82 -5.15 -25.98 8.17
C ALA A 82 -4.34 -26.74 9.25
N ALA A 83 -3.34 -27.53 8.84
CA ALA A 83 -2.41 -28.21 9.75
C ALA A 83 -1.59 -27.26 10.63
N ASN A 84 -1.38 -26.01 10.21
CA ASN A 84 -0.60 -25.01 10.92
C ASN A 84 -1.47 -24.12 11.84
N MET A 85 -2.79 -24.37 11.90
CA MET A 85 -3.73 -23.57 12.66
C MET A 85 -3.69 -23.93 14.15
N MET A 86 -2.78 -23.31 14.90
CA MET A 86 -2.57 -23.60 16.32
C MET A 86 -3.81 -23.36 17.20
N SER A 87 -4.71 -22.45 16.80
CA SER A 87 -5.96 -22.18 17.52
C SER A 87 -6.96 -23.34 17.50
N LYS A 88 -6.76 -24.36 16.66
CA LYS A 88 -7.58 -25.57 16.60
C LYS A 88 -6.96 -26.77 17.31
N LEU A 89 -5.70 -26.65 17.77
CA LEU A 89 -5.08 -27.69 18.57
C LEU A 89 -5.76 -27.71 19.94
N PRO A 90 -6.16 -28.88 20.46
CA PRO A 90 -6.70 -28.95 21.81
C PRO A 90 -5.66 -28.40 22.77
N CYS A 91 -6.05 -27.40 23.56
CA CYS A 91 -5.24 -26.91 24.67
C CYS A 91 -4.90 -28.14 25.52
N LYS A 92 -3.61 -28.51 25.60
CA LYS A 92 -3.17 -29.53 26.55
C LYS A 92 -3.50 -28.99 27.93
N ALA A 93 -4.55 -29.54 28.54
CA ALA A 93 -4.86 -29.28 29.94
C ALA A 93 -3.63 -29.66 30.79
N PRO A 94 -3.33 -28.88 31.86
CA PRO A 94 -2.19 -29.11 32.72
C PRO A 94 -2.24 -30.48 33.43
#